data_AF-A0A5N5GY11-F1
#
_entry.id   AF-A0A5N5GY11-F1
#
_cell.length_a   1.000
_cell.length_b   1.000
_cell.length_c   1.000
_cell.angle_alpha   90.00
_cell.angle_beta   90.00
_cell.angle_gamma   90.00
#
_symmetry.space_group_name_H-M   'P 1'
#
loop_
_entity.id
_entity.type
_entity.pdbx_description
1 polymer ?
#
loop_
_entity_poly.entity_id
_entity_poly.type
_entity_poly.pdbx_seq_one_letter_code
_entity_poly.pdbx_strand_id
1 'polypeptide(L)'
;MSSQVGVRRTSLSQRRGPAAAIKKSPPHENGTSNGTTSKPSSPPPLSSGGGERTVKKLRLSKALTIPEGTTVSDACRRMAARRVDAVLLTDSNALLSGIVTDKDISARVIAEGLRPEQTIVSKIMTRNPIFVNSDSSALEALQKMIQGKFRHLPVVESGEVIALLDITKCLYDAISRLEKAAEQGSAIAAAVEGVERQMGGNFSAPYAFLETLRDRMFKPSLSTIIGENTKVAVVSPSDPVYVAAKRMREFRVNSVIIITGNKVQGILTSKDILMRVVAQNVSPELTLVEKVMTPNPECASLETTILDALHIMHEGKFLHLPVLDRDGCIAACLDVLQITHAAVSMVESSSGTVNDMANTMMQKFWDSALALEPPDDCDTQSELSTVMASDGADGKFSYPSLGLGDSFAFKFEDLRGQVHRINCGMENLDELVSAIMKRIRVADDHDHPHILCKTLS
;
A
#
# COMPACT_ATOMS: atom_id res chain seq x y z
N MET A 1 37.90 -1.28 -65.60
CA MET A 1 38.44 -2.56 -66.10
C MET A 1 37.31 -3.60 -66.03
N SER A 2 37.25 -4.52 -67.00
CA SER A 2 36.25 -5.58 -67.21
C SER A 2 36.09 -6.50 -65.97
N SER A 3 34.92 -7.03 -65.55
CA SER A 3 33.86 -7.86 -66.16
C SER A 3 34.11 -9.40 -66.17
N GLN A 4 33.03 -10.19 -65.96
CA GLN A 4 32.89 -11.67 -66.12
C GLN A 4 33.54 -12.56 -65.02
N VAL A 5 33.18 -13.83 -64.73
CA VAL A 5 32.36 -14.94 -65.35
C VAL A 5 31.59 -15.69 -64.19
N GLY A 6 30.34 -16.21 -64.31
CA GLY A 6 29.91 -17.61 -64.67
C GLY A 6 30.49 -18.73 -63.75
N VAL A 7 29.79 -19.78 -63.26
CA VAL A 7 29.07 -20.92 -63.91
C VAL A 7 28.36 -21.73 -62.78
N ARG A 8 27.04 -22.00 -62.76
CA ARG A 8 26.24 -23.15 -63.31
C ARG A 8 26.40 -24.58 -62.69
N ARG A 9 25.28 -25.07 -62.08
CA ARG A 9 24.63 -26.42 -62.16
C ARG A 9 24.99 -27.65 -61.25
N THR A 10 23.98 -28.05 -60.45
CA THR A 10 23.39 -29.42 -60.21
C THR A 10 24.26 -30.53 -59.53
N SER A 11 23.74 -31.55 -58.82
CA SER A 11 22.45 -32.30 -58.97
C SER A 11 22.05 -33.23 -57.78
N LEU A 12 20.74 -33.55 -57.65
CA LEU A 12 20.13 -34.81 -57.11
C LEU A 12 20.32 -35.15 -55.60
N SER A 13 19.45 -35.88 -54.88
CA SER A 13 18.30 -36.77 -55.20
C SER A 13 17.19 -36.71 -54.09
N GLN A 14 15.88 -36.71 -54.41
CA GLN A 14 14.85 -37.78 -54.24
C GLN A 14 14.54 -38.29 -52.80
N ARG A 15 13.31 -38.66 -52.37
CA ARG A 15 11.90 -38.50 -52.86
C ARG A 15 10.88 -38.96 -51.76
N ARG A 16 9.75 -38.23 -51.63
CA ARG A 16 8.34 -38.67 -51.31
C ARG A 16 7.99 -39.42 -50.00
N GLY A 17 6.86 -39.00 -49.37
CA GLY A 17 6.01 -39.78 -48.41
C GLY A 17 4.98 -40.69 -49.13
N PRO A 18 3.70 -40.86 -48.70
CA PRO A 18 2.92 -40.07 -47.70
C PRO A 18 1.87 -40.82 -46.80
N ALA A 19 1.23 -40.07 -45.87
CA ALA A 19 -0.20 -40.03 -45.43
C ALA A 19 -1.08 -41.27 -45.03
N ALA A 20 -1.90 -41.02 -43.97
CA ALA A 20 -3.38 -41.25 -43.84
C ALA A 20 -4.00 -42.34 -42.91
N ALA A 21 -4.74 -41.84 -41.89
CA ALA A 21 -6.16 -42.11 -41.54
C ALA A 21 -6.70 -43.44 -40.90
N ILE A 22 -7.31 -43.26 -39.70
CA ILE A 22 -8.67 -43.67 -39.24
C ILE A 22 -9.13 -45.15 -39.34
N LYS A 23 -9.55 -45.76 -38.20
CA LYS A 23 -10.83 -46.50 -38.03
C LYS A 23 -11.20 -46.87 -36.57
N LYS A 24 -12.47 -47.27 -36.34
CA LYS A 24 -13.17 -47.48 -35.05
C LYS A 24 -13.60 -48.94 -34.78
N SER A 25 -13.78 -49.31 -33.50
CA SER A 25 -14.89 -50.15 -32.92
C SER A 25 -14.98 -51.67 -33.24
N PRO A 26 -15.90 -52.48 -32.62
CA PRO A 26 -16.01 -52.89 -31.20
C PRO A 26 -16.19 -54.46 -31.06
N PRO A 27 -17.16 -55.05 -30.30
CA PRO A 27 -17.26 -55.34 -28.84
C PRO A 27 -17.25 -56.87 -28.47
N HIS A 28 -17.35 -57.24 -27.17
CA HIS A 28 -18.32 -58.24 -26.61
C HIS A 28 -18.17 -58.48 -25.07
N GLU A 29 -19.04 -59.32 -24.49
CA GLU A 29 -19.51 -59.26 -23.09
C GLU A 29 -19.16 -60.50 -22.19
N ASN A 30 -19.44 -60.33 -20.89
CA ASN A 30 -20.08 -61.28 -19.92
C ASN A 30 -19.29 -62.08 -18.86
N GLY A 31 -19.79 -61.94 -17.60
CA GLY A 31 -19.59 -62.77 -16.39
C GLY A 31 -18.23 -62.62 -15.67
N THR A 32 -18.06 -62.73 -14.34
CA THR A 32 -18.92 -62.79 -13.11
C THR A 32 -17.96 -62.77 -11.88
N SER A 33 -18.30 -62.50 -10.61
CA SER A 33 -19.52 -62.13 -9.86
C SER A 33 -19.15 -61.44 -8.51
N ASN A 34 -20.17 -60.99 -7.74
CA ASN A 34 -20.23 -60.71 -6.28
C ASN A 34 -18.99 -60.22 -5.47
N GLY A 35 -19.16 -59.12 -4.72
CA GLY A 35 -18.20 -58.72 -3.68
C GLY A 35 -18.43 -57.36 -3.00
N THR A 36 -19.64 -57.06 -2.53
CA THR A 36 -19.96 -55.78 -1.87
C THR A 36 -19.24 -55.61 -0.52
N THR A 37 -18.28 -54.69 -0.43
CA THR A 37 -18.01 -53.91 0.79
C THR A 37 -17.47 -52.53 0.42
N SER A 38 -18.16 -51.48 0.87
CA SER A 38 -17.81 -50.09 0.61
C SER A 38 -16.62 -49.63 1.46
N LYS A 39 -15.46 -49.44 0.83
CA LYS A 39 -14.42 -48.56 1.39
C LYS A 39 -14.81 -47.11 1.12
N PRO A 40 -14.69 -46.19 2.10
CA PRO A 40 -14.86 -44.77 1.82
C PRO A 40 -13.79 -44.35 0.80
N SER A 41 -14.23 -43.70 -0.27
CA SER A 41 -13.33 -43.11 -1.26
C SER A 41 -12.42 -42.11 -0.57
N SER A 42 -11.11 -42.27 -0.73
CA SER A 42 -10.14 -41.24 -0.38
C SER A 42 -10.57 -39.91 -1.01
N PRO A 43 -10.51 -38.79 -0.28
CA PRO A 43 -10.72 -37.49 -0.90
C PRO A 43 -9.69 -37.33 -2.04
N PRO A 44 -10.07 -36.69 -3.15
CA PRO A 44 -9.09 -36.39 -4.20
C PRO A 44 -7.94 -35.60 -3.58
N PRO A 45 -6.69 -35.79 -4.03
CA PRO A 45 -5.59 -34.99 -3.54
C PRO A 45 -5.93 -33.52 -3.75
N LEU A 46 -5.98 -32.77 -2.64
CA LEU A 46 -6.11 -31.31 -2.67
C LEU A 46 -5.05 -30.80 -3.63
N SER A 47 -5.50 -30.27 -4.76
CA SER A 47 -4.61 -29.61 -5.70
C SER A 47 -3.92 -28.49 -4.94
N SER A 48 -2.59 -28.53 -4.91
CA SER A 48 -1.75 -27.50 -4.31
C SER A 48 -1.82 -26.23 -5.16
N GLY A 49 -2.99 -25.56 -5.11
CA GLY A 49 -3.32 -24.33 -5.82
C GLY A 49 -2.67 -23.11 -5.18
N GLY A 50 -1.38 -23.22 -4.86
CA GLY A 50 -0.51 -22.09 -4.52
C GLY A 50 -0.23 -21.25 -5.77
N GLY A 51 -1.30 -20.68 -6.35
CA GLY A 51 -1.18 -19.73 -7.45
C GLY A 51 -0.67 -18.41 -6.90
N GLU A 52 0.46 -17.95 -7.43
CA GLU A 52 1.11 -16.68 -7.11
C GLU A 52 0.08 -15.53 -7.04
N ARG A 53 0.08 -14.75 -5.96
CA ARG A 53 -0.89 -13.65 -5.80
C ARG A 53 -0.58 -12.59 -6.86
N THR A 54 -1.58 -12.21 -7.63
CA THR A 54 -1.46 -11.15 -8.64
C THR A 54 -1.77 -9.77 -8.05
N VAL A 55 -1.30 -8.70 -8.69
CA VAL A 55 -1.49 -7.31 -8.25
C VAL A 55 -2.98 -6.96 -8.03
N LYS A 56 -3.89 -7.46 -8.87
CA LYS A 56 -5.35 -7.23 -8.70
C LYS A 56 -5.96 -7.86 -7.46
N LYS A 57 -5.26 -8.80 -6.81
CA LYS A 57 -5.66 -9.34 -5.50
C LYS A 57 -5.15 -8.48 -4.34
N LEU A 58 -4.25 -7.51 -4.54
CA LEU A 58 -3.76 -6.61 -3.49
C LEU A 58 -4.76 -5.48 -3.20
N ARG A 59 -4.60 -4.77 -2.08
CA ARG A 59 -5.43 -3.63 -1.73
C ARG A 59 -5.08 -2.38 -2.56
N LEU A 60 -5.71 -2.29 -3.74
CA LEU A 60 -5.52 -1.17 -4.67
C LEU A 60 -6.23 0.11 -4.21
N SER A 61 -5.64 1.27 -4.54
CA SER A 61 -6.25 2.59 -4.33
C SER A 61 -6.82 3.11 -5.64
N LYS A 62 -7.99 3.77 -5.60
CA LYS A 62 -8.51 4.49 -6.77
C LYS A 62 -7.54 5.61 -7.15
N ALA A 63 -7.02 5.58 -8.38
CA ALA A 63 -6.14 6.62 -8.87
C ALA A 63 -6.85 7.98 -8.92
N LEU A 64 -6.19 9.03 -8.40
CA LEU A 64 -6.52 10.40 -8.76
C LEU A 64 -5.78 10.71 -10.07
N THR A 65 -6.52 11.11 -11.09
CA THR A 65 -5.98 11.49 -12.40
C THR A 65 -6.35 12.94 -12.72
N ILE A 66 -5.40 13.73 -13.21
CA ILE A 66 -5.62 15.12 -13.66
C ILE A 66 -4.85 15.39 -14.98
N PRO A 67 -5.27 16.36 -15.80
CA PRO A 67 -4.51 16.76 -16.98
C PRO A 67 -3.13 17.32 -16.60
N GLU A 68 -2.11 17.00 -17.40
CA GLU A 68 -0.73 17.45 -17.15
C GLU A 68 -0.54 18.99 -17.18
N GLY A 69 -1.49 19.70 -17.78
CA GLY A 69 -1.58 21.17 -17.79
C GLY A 69 -2.13 21.81 -16.51
N THR A 70 -2.45 21.04 -15.47
CA THR A 70 -2.98 21.56 -14.19
C THR A 70 -1.90 22.32 -13.40
N THR A 71 -2.27 23.37 -12.64
CA THR A 71 -1.32 24.04 -11.74
C THR A 71 -0.98 23.17 -10.53
N VAL A 72 0.18 23.40 -9.91
CA VAL A 72 0.58 22.69 -8.69
C VAL A 72 -0.41 22.98 -7.54
N SER A 73 -0.85 24.22 -7.38
CA SER A 73 -1.85 24.59 -6.37
C SER A 73 -3.17 23.81 -6.57
N ASP A 74 -3.69 23.73 -7.80
CA ASP A 74 -4.92 23.00 -8.11
C ASP A 74 -4.77 21.50 -7.91
N ALA A 75 -3.62 20.94 -8.26
CA ALA A 75 -3.29 19.54 -7.99
C ALA A 75 -3.27 19.27 -6.47
N CYS A 76 -2.60 20.11 -5.67
CA CYS A 76 -2.55 19.97 -4.22
C CYS A 76 -3.94 20.04 -3.59
N ARG A 77 -4.83 20.95 -4.04
CA ARG A 77 -6.22 21.01 -3.56
C ARG A 77 -7.01 19.73 -3.89
N ARG A 78 -6.83 19.16 -5.08
CA ARG A 78 -7.47 17.88 -5.47
C ARG A 78 -6.91 16.68 -4.71
N MET A 79 -5.61 16.65 -4.47
CA MET A 79 -4.92 15.63 -3.67
C MET A 79 -5.41 15.67 -2.21
N ALA A 80 -5.46 16.86 -1.61
CA ALA A 80 -5.96 17.06 -0.25
C ALA A 80 -7.44 16.69 -0.11
N ALA A 81 -8.29 17.10 -1.04
CA ALA A 81 -9.72 16.75 -1.05
C ALA A 81 -10.00 15.24 -1.17
N ARG A 82 -9.06 14.47 -1.74
CA ARG A 82 -9.13 12.99 -1.78
C ARG A 82 -8.27 12.29 -0.74
N ARG A 83 -7.59 13.04 0.14
CA ARG A 83 -6.60 12.54 1.13
C ARG A 83 -5.51 11.64 0.50
N VAL A 84 -5.09 11.93 -0.73
CA VAL A 84 -4.01 11.21 -1.44
C VAL A 84 -2.73 12.05 -1.50
N ASP A 85 -1.58 11.39 -1.54
CA ASP A 85 -0.25 11.99 -1.62
C ASP A 85 0.46 11.75 -2.97
N ALA A 86 -0.22 11.10 -3.91
CA ALA A 86 0.20 10.95 -5.31
C ALA A 86 -0.97 11.22 -6.28
N VAL A 87 -0.62 11.73 -7.47
CA VAL A 87 -1.55 12.00 -8.57
C VAL A 87 -0.94 11.56 -9.90
N LEU A 88 -1.76 10.91 -10.73
CA LEU A 88 -1.40 10.52 -12.09
C LEU A 88 -1.79 11.62 -13.08
N LEU A 89 -0.94 11.82 -14.08
CA LEU A 89 -1.06 12.87 -15.07
C LEU A 89 -1.38 12.28 -16.43
N THR A 90 -2.36 12.87 -17.10
CA THR A 90 -2.71 12.50 -18.48
C THR A 90 -2.37 13.59 -19.48
N ASP A 91 -1.92 13.17 -20.66
CA ASP A 91 -1.71 14.03 -21.82
C ASP A 91 -3.04 14.42 -22.51
N SER A 92 -2.95 15.09 -23.65
CA SER A 92 -4.10 15.46 -24.50
C SER A 92 -4.85 14.27 -25.10
N ASN A 93 -4.26 13.08 -25.12
CA ASN A 93 -4.83 11.83 -25.62
C ASN A 93 -5.44 10.98 -24.49
N ALA A 94 -5.50 11.51 -23.27
CA ALA A 94 -5.88 10.81 -22.04
C ALA A 94 -4.96 9.64 -21.64
N LEU A 95 -3.74 9.58 -22.18
CA LEU A 95 -2.74 8.56 -21.84
C LEU A 95 -1.90 9.01 -20.64
N LEU A 96 -1.44 8.05 -19.83
CA LEU A 96 -0.58 8.30 -18.67
C LEU A 96 0.77 8.91 -19.11
N SER A 97 1.00 10.18 -18.79
CA SER A 97 2.22 10.91 -19.14
C SER A 97 3.20 11.09 -17.96
N GLY A 98 2.69 11.03 -16.72
CA GLY A 98 3.52 11.19 -15.53
C GLY A 98 2.83 10.88 -14.21
N ILE A 99 3.62 10.96 -13.14
CA ILE A 99 3.18 10.97 -11.74
C ILE A 99 3.79 12.18 -11.01
N VAL A 100 3.03 12.75 -10.08
CA VAL A 100 3.50 13.76 -9.12
C VAL A 100 3.14 13.30 -7.71
N THR A 101 4.07 13.44 -6.80
CA THR A 101 3.93 13.12 -5.37
C THR A 101 4.12 14.35 -4.48
N ASP A 102 3.73 14.23 -3.22
CA ASP A 102 4.04 15.21 -2.16
C ASP A 102 5.55 15.57 -2.11
N LYS A 103 6.43 14.59 -2.29
CA LYS A 103 7.88 14.75 -2.41
C LYS A 103 8.27 15.67 -3.58
N ASP A 104 7.63 15.53 -4.73
CA ASP A 104 7.92 16.34 -5.91
C ASP A 104 7.48 17.79 -5.71
N ILE A 105 6.35 18.01 -5.03
CA ILE A 105 5.87 19.34 -4.66
C ILE A 105 6.84 20.01 -3.69
N SER A 106 7.24 19.31 -2.61
CA SER A 106 8.23 19.81 -1.66
C SER A 106 9.58 20.13 -2.32
N ALA A 107 10.17 19.18 -3.03
CA ALA A 107 11.55 19.27 -3.53
C ALA A 107 11.71 20.05 -4.85
N ARG A 108 10.71 20.06 -5.74
CA ARG A 108 10.81 20.67 -7.07
C ARG A 108 10.01 21.98 -7.21
N VAL A 109 9.20 22.34 -6.21
CA VAL A 109 8.44 23.61 -6.19
C VAL A 109 8.87 24.45 -4.99
N ILE A 110 8.62 23.96 -3.77
CA ILE A 110 8.82 24.77 -2.56
C ILE A 110 10.31 25.01 -2.28
N ALA A 111 11.15 23.98 -2.38
CA ALA A 111 12.59 24.09 -2.22
C ALA A 111 13.29 24.90 -3.35
N GLU A 112 12.62 25.09 -4.49
CA GLU A 112 13.10 25.92 -5.61
C GLU A 112 12.56 27.37 -5.57
N GLY A 113 11.72 27.72 -4.60
CA GLY A 113 11.06 29.04 -4.55
C GLY A 113 10.08 29.28 -5.70
N LEU A 114 9.57 28.22 -6.34
CA LEU A 114 8.58 28.34 -7.40
C LEU A 114 7.18 28.56 -6.82
N ARG A 115 6.38 29.40 -7.49
CA ARG A 115 5.01 29.69 -7.09
C ARG A 115 4.05 28.55 -7.47
N PRO A 116 3.34 27.90 -6.52
CA PRO A 116 2.42 26.80 -6.82
C PRO A 116 1.26 27.17 -7.77
N GLU A 117 0.78 28.41 -7.72
CA GLU A 117 -0.32 28.91 -8.58
C GLU A 117 0.11 29.11 -10.04
N GLN A 118 1.40 29.30 -10.30
CA GLN A 118 1.96 29.59 -11.63
C GLN A 118 2.74 28.40 -12.22
N THR A 119 3.09 27.43 -11.39
CA THR A 119 3.84 26.23 -11.80
C THR A 119 2.86 25.16 -12.28
N ILE A 120 3.15 24.55 -13.43
CA ILE A 120 2.34 23.49 -14.04
C ILE A 120 2.91 22.13 -13.65
N VAL A 121 2.04 21.15 -13.35
CA VAL A 121 2.47 19.82 -12.88
C VAL A 121 3.37 19.08 -13.89
N SER A 122 3.17 19.24 -15.20
CA SER A 122 4.06 18.68 -16.24
C SER A 122 5.51 19.15 -16.20
N LYS A 123 5.80 20.25 -15.49
CA LYS A 123 7.18 20.74 -15.23
C LYS A 123 7.87 20.02 -14.07
N ILE A 124 7.10 19.49 -13.11
CA ILE A 124 7.63 18.85 -11.89
C ILE A 124 7.46 17.32 -11.86
N MET A 125 6.47 16.77 -12.54
CA MET A 125 6.66 15.66 -13.48
C MET A 125 7.71 14.57 -13.21
N THR A 126 7.40 13.41 -12.62
CA THR A 126 8.13 12.18 -12.99
C THR A 126 7.48 11.60 -14.24
N ARG A 127 8.14 11.76 -15.39
CA ARG A 127 7.67 11.30 -16.71
C ARG A 127 7.84 9.80 -16.86
N ASN A 128 6.98 9.16 -17.65
CA ASN A 128 7.04 7.72 -17.97
C ASN A 128 7.20 6.84 -16.71
N PRO A 129 6.29 6.94 -15.71
CA PRO A 129 6.41 6.18 -14.47
C PRO A 129 6.42 4.67 -14.75
N ILE A 130 7.22 3.93 -13.99
CA ILE A 130 7.17 2.46 -13.95
C ILE A 130 5.75 2.07 -13.53
N PHE A 131 5.18 1.07 -14.20
CA PHE A 131 3.86 0.52 -13.91
C PHE A 131 3.89 -1.01 -13.91
N VAL A 132 2.81 -1.64 -13.46
CA VAL A 132 2.58 -3.09 -13.54
C VAL A 132 1.20 -3.40 -14.09
N ASN A 133 1.02 -4.59 -14.66
CA ASN A 133 -0.30 -5.04 -15.08
C ASN A 133 -1.08 -5.59 -13.87
N SER A 134 -2.40 -5.54 -13.92
CA SER A 134 -3.31 -6.13 -12.91
C SER A 134 -3.03 -7.61 -12.65
N ASP A 135 -2.63 -8.35 -13.69
CA ASP A 135 -2.27 -9.78 -13.65
C ASP A 135 -0.80 -10.08 -13.36
N SER A 136 0.06 -9.07 -13.19
CA SER A 136 1.47 -9.27 -12.78
C SER A 136 1.56 -9.86 -11.36
N SER A 137 2.70 -10.48 -11.04
CA SER A 137 3.00 -10.94 -9.67
C SER A 137 3.00 -9.79 -8.66
N ALA A 138 2.34 -10.01 -7.51
CA ALA A 138 2.36 -9.09 -6.38
C ALA A 138 3.78 -8.90 -5.81
N LEU A 139 4.58 -9.97 -5.79
CA LEU A 139 5.97 -9.93 -5.32
C LEU A 139 6.85 -9.09 -6.26
N GLU A 140 6.74 -9.31 -7.57
CA GLU A 140 7.47 -8.53 -8.58
C GLU A 140 7.13 -7.03 -8.48
N ALA A 141 5.85 -6.71 -8.25
CA ALA A 141 5.41 -5.33 -8.03
C ALA A 141 6.03 -4.71 -6.76
N LEU A 142 6.05 -5.44 -5.63
CA LEU A 142 6.69 -4.99 -4.39
C LEU A 142 8.21 -4.81 -4.55
N GLN A 143 8.88 -5.76 -5.21
CA GLN A 143 10.31 -5.66 -5.50
C GLN A 143 10.63 -4.41 -6.35
N LYS A 144 9.82 -4.12 -7.39
CA LYS A 144 9.94 -2.88 -8.17
C LYS A 144 9.83 -1.62 -7.32
N MET A 145 8.90 -1.58 -6.36
CA MET A 145 8.70 -0.45 -5.44
C MET A 145 9.89 -0.25 -4.49
N ILE A 146 10.41 -1.35 -3.91
CA ILE A 146 11.55 -1.33 -2.98
C ILE A 146 12.84 -0.93 -3.70
N GLN A 147 13.16 -1.59 -4.83
CA GLN A 147 14.37 -1.31 -5.61
C GLN A 147 14.34 0.09 -6.23
N GLY A 148 13.18 0.52 -6.74
CA GLY A 148 12.98 1.85 -7.29
C GLY A 148 12.82 2.96 -6.24
N LYS A 149 12.69 2.60 -4.96
CA LYS A 149 12.51 3.51 -3.81
C LYS A 149 11.33 4.46 -3.97
N PHE A 150 10.20 3.93 -4.46
CA PHE A 150 8.95 4.67 -4.61
C PHE A 150 7.78 3.97 -3.91
N ARG A 151 6.88 4.76 -3.31
CA ARG A 151 5.71 4.24 -2.56
C ARG A 151 4.51 3.93 -3.45
N HIS A 152 4.46 4.50 -4.65
CA HIS A 152 3.29 4.51 -5.51
C HIS A 152 3.59 3.89 -6.86
N LEU A 153 2.82 2.88 -7.26
CA LEU A 153 3.00 2.14 -8.51
C LEU A 153 1.67 2.10 -9.30
N PRO A 154 1.57 2.78 -10.45
CA PRO A 154 0.41 2.67 -11.34
C PRO A 154 0.11 1.22 -11.72
N VAL A 155 -1.16 0.84 -11.67
CA VAL A 155 -1.66 -0.46 -12.10
C VAL A 155 -2.48 -0.30 -13.37
N VAL A 156 -2.07 -1.00 -14.42
CA VAL A 156 -2.62 -0.93 -15.78
C VAL A 156 -3.38 -2.21 -16.10
N GLU A 157 -4.48 -2.08 -16.83
CA GLU A 157 -5.22 -3.21 -17.39
C GLU A 157 -5.71 -2.81 -18.79
N SER A 158 -5.51 -3.69 -19.79
CA SER A 158 -5.84 -3.42 -21.21
C SER A 158 -5.26 -2.12 -21.79
N GLY A 159 -4.20 -1.56 -21.20
CA GLY A 159 -3.58 -0.29 -21.60
C GLY A 159 -4.10 0.96 -20.87
N GLU A 160 -5.14 0.82 -20.04
CA GLU A 160 -5.69 1.91 -19.23
C GLU A 160 -5.22 1.82 -17.77
N VAL A 161 -5.09 2.95 -17.08
CA VAL A 161 -4.74 2.96 -15.66
C VAL A 161 -5.99 2.77 -14.81
N ILE A 162 -6.11 1.60 -14.18
CA ILE A 162 -7.26 1.27 -13.33
C ILE A 162 -7.09 1.72 -11.88
N ALA A 163 -5.86 1.75 -11.37
CA ALA A 163 -5.59 1.97 -9.96
C ALA A 163 -4.16 2.41 -9.65
N LEU A 164 -3.91 2.70 -8.38
CA LEU A 164 -2.60 2.97 -7.81
C LEU A 164 -2.33 1.97 -6.66
N LEU A 165 -1.24 1.21 -6.76
CA LEU A 165 -0.74 0.38 -5.67
C LEU A 165 0.11 1.27 -4.73
N ASP A 166 -0.12 1.16 -3.43
CA ASP A 166 0.67 1.81 -2.39
C ASP A 166 1.34 0.75 -1.53
N ILE A 167 2.66 0.81 -1.39
CA ILE A 167 3.43 -0.17 -0.62
C ILE A 167 2.98 -0.23 0.84
N THR A 168 2.56 0.89 1.42
CA THR A 168 2.12 0.95 2.83
C THR A 168 0.91 0.06 3.08
N LYS A 169 -0.03 -0.02 2.13
CA LYS A 169 -1.18 -0.93 2.20
C LYS A 169 -0.75 -2.39 2.18
N CYS A 170 0.23 -2.74 1.35
CA CYS A 170 0.78 -4.10 1.31
C CYS A 170 1.51 -4.48 2.61
N LEU A 171 2.23 -3.53 3.22
CA LEU A 171 2.90 -3.72 4.50
C LEU A 171 1.88 -3.90 5.63
N TYR A 172 0.88 -3.03 5.73
CA TYR A 172 -0.18 -3.11 6.74
C TYR A 172 -1.02 -4.38 6.59
N ASP A 173 -1.34 -4.80 5.36
CA ASP A 173 -1.98 -6.08 5.07
C ASP A 173 -1.14 -7.26 5.58
N ALA A 174 0.19 -7.22 5.47
CA ALA A 174 1.06 -8.30 5.95
C ALA A 174 1.25 -8.28 7.47
N ILE A 175 1.41 -7.10 8.08
CA ILE A 175 1.53 -6.91 9.54
C ILE A 175 0.26 -7.44 10.23
N SER A 176 -0.92 -6.96 9.81
CA SER A 176 -2.23 -7.38 10.35
C SER A 176 -2.52 -8.88 10.20
N ARG A 177 -1.83 -9.55 9.27
CA ARG A 177 -1.98 -10.99 9.04
C ARG A 177 -0.93 -11.81 9.80
N LEU A 178 0.28 -11.29 9.97
CA LEU A 178 1.27 -11.86 10.89
C LEU A 178 0.75 -11.85 12.33
N GLU A 179 0.17 -10.73 12.78
CA GLU A 179 -0.46 -10.60 14.12
C GLU A 179 -1.50 -11.71 14.32
N LYS A 180 -2.53 -11.77 13.47
CA LYS A 180 -3.61 -12.78 13.55
C LYS A 180 -3.08 -14.21 13.49
N ALA A 181 -2.09 -14.48 12.63
CA ALA A 181 -1.50 -15.81 12.53
C ALA A 181 -0.62 -16.15 13.74
N ALA A 182 0.01 -15.17 14.40
CA ALA A 182 0.76 -15.36 15.64
C ALA A 182 -0.17 -15.58 16.84
N GLU A 183 -1.25 -14.80 16.97
CA GLU A 183 -2.32 -14.99 17.97
C GLU A 183 -2.94 -16.39 17.90
N GLN A 184 -3.15 -16.90 16.67
CA GLN A 184 -3.69 -18.24 16.42
C GLN A 184 -2.62 -19.36 16.51
N GLY A 185 -1.36 -19.04 16.80
CA GLY A 185 -0.22 -19.98 16.77
C GLY A 185 0.14 -20.54 15.38
N SER A 186 -0.65 -20.19 14.36
CA SER A 186 -0.58 -20.69 13.00
C SER A 186 0.64 -20.17 12.22
N ALA A 187 1.09 -18.94 12.47
CA ALA A 187 2.26 -18.36 11.79
C ALA A 187 3.53 -19.20 12.00
N ILE A 188 3.79 -19.57 13.25
CA ILE A 188 4.95 -20.39 13.63
C ILE A 188 4.75 -21.81 13.10
N ALA A 189 3.56 -22.40 13.26
CA ALA A 189 3.26 -23.74 12.76
C ALA A 189 3.39 -23.86 11.23
N ALA A 190 2.91 -22.89 10.47
CA ALA A 190 3.00 -22.86 9.01
C ALA A 190 4.42 -22.59 8.51
N ALA A 191 5.19 -21.74 9.21
CA ALA A 191 6.61 -21.55 8.92
C ALA A 191 7.41 -22.82 9.19
N VAL A 192 7.13 -23.54 10.29
CA VAL A 192 7.70 -24.85 10.62
C VAL A 192 7.35 -25.88 9.55
N GLU A 193 6.06 -26.07 9.26
CA GLU A 193 5.57 -27.05 8.28
C GLU A 193 6.13 -26.77 6.87
N GLY A 194 6.32 -25.49 6.52
CA GLY A 194 6.98 -25.05 5.29
C GLY A 194 8.45 -25.43 5.16
N VAL A 195 9.16 -25.65 6.29
CA VAL A 195 10.53 -26.20 6.33
C VAL A 195 10.49 -27.72 6.23
N GLU A 196 9.65 -28.38 7.03
CA GLU A 196 9.57 -29.84 7.10
C GLU A 196 9.18 -30.45 5.73
N ARG A 197 8.26 -29.81 5.01
CA ARG A 197 7.88 -30.19 3.63
C ARG A 197 9.02 -29.99 2.61
N GLN A 198 9.95 -29.08 2.85
CA GLN A 198 11.08 -28.80 1.94
C GLN A 198 12.28 -29.73 2.19
N MET A 199 12.48 -30.21 3.44
CA MET A 199 13.62 -31.07 3.82
C MET A 199 13.34 -32.58 3.73
N GLY A 200 12.11 -32.99 3.41
CA GLY A 200 11.71 -34.40 3.39
C GLY A 200 11.26 -34.91 4.76
N GLY A 201 10.28 -35.82 4.77
CA GLY A 201 9.36 -36.09 5.89
C GLY A 201 9.91 -36.73 7.17
N ASN A 202 11.20 -36.57 7.49
CA ASN A 202 11.83 -37.08 8.71
C ASN A 202 12.57 -36.00 9.53
N PHE A 203 12.56 -34.73 9.09
CA PHE A 203 13.18 -33.64 9.84
C PHE A 203 12.13 -32.92 10.71
N SER A 204 12.11 -33.20 12.01
CA SER A 204 11.49 -32.29 12.97
C SER A 204 12.47 -31.16 13.24
N ALA A 205 12.05 -29.92 13.00
CA ALA A 205 12.90 -28.75 13.16
C ALA A 205 13.34 -28.59 14.63
N PRO A 206 14.66 -28.65 14.96
CA PRO A 206 15.11 -28.52 16.35
C PRO A 206 14.69 -27.18 16.96
N TYR A 207 14.37 -27.15 18.25
CA TYR A 207 13.94 -25.90 18.91
C TYR A 207 14.94 -24.75 18.72
N ALA A 208 16.25 -25.04 18.78
CA ALA A 208 17.32 -24.08 18.51
C ALA A 208 17.33 -23.51 17.07
N PHE A 209 16.80 -24.26 16.09
CA PHE A 209 16.57 -23.77 14.73
C PHE A 209 15.37 -22.81 14.68
N LEU A 210 14.31 -23.08 15.45
CA LEU A 210 13.17 -22.17 15.57
C LEU A 210 13.53 -20.89 16.34
N GLU A 211 14.37 -20.99 17.37
CA GLU A 211 14.94 -19.83 18.06
C GLU A 211 15.84 -19.01 17.13
N THR A 212 16.72 -19.63 16.32
CA THR A 212 17.56 -18.88 15.37
C THR A 212 16.77 -18.27 14.21
N LEU A 213 15.65 -18.86 13.80
CA LEU A 213 14.69 -18.22 12.87
C LEU A 213 13.99 -17.03 13.52
N ARG A 214 13.49 -17.19 14.75
CA ARG A 214 12.87 -16.10 15.52
C ARG A 214 13.86 -14.94 15.73
N ASP A 215 15.09 -15.26 16.12
CA ASP A 215 16.16 -14.28 16.31
C ASP A 215 16.58 -13.59 15.00
N ARG A 216 16.39 -14.21 13.83
CA ARG A 216 16.68 -13.55 12.55
C ARG A 216 15.54 -12.69 12.03
N MET A 217 14.28 -13.08 12.26
CA MET A 217 13.10 -12.33 11.79
C MET A 217 12.70 -11.17 12.71
N PHE A 218 12.89 -11.31 14.03
CA PHE A 218 12.29 -10.41 15.03
C PHE A 218 13.30 -9.59 15.85
N LYS A 219 14.60 -9.84 15.73
CA LYS A 219 15.64 -9.26 16.60
C LYS A 219 16.49 -8.10 16.04
N PRO A 220 16.58 -7.79 14.73
CA PRO A 220 17.39 -6.65 14.30
C PRO A 220 16.70 -5.35 14.74
N SER A 221 17.39 -4.57 15.58
CA SER A 221 16.92 -3.27 16.05
C SER A 221 17.24 -2.15 15.06
N LEU A 222 16.63 -0.98 15.23
CA LEU A 222 16.90 0.18 14.37
C LEU A 222 18.39 0.58 14.36
N SER A 223 19.16 0.22 15.41
CA SER A 223 20.62 0.37 15.43
C SER A 223 21.34 -0.31 14.25
N THR A 224 20.81 -1.41 13.69
CA THR A 224 21.48 -2.15 12.60
C THR A 224 21.36 -1.46 11.23
N ILE A 225 20.45 -0.49 11.11
CA ILE A 225 20.13 0.22 9.86
C ILE A 225 20.51 1.70 9.89
N ILE A 226 20.79 2.22 11.10
CA ILE A 226 21.33 3.55 11.33
C ILE A 226 22.86 3.45 11.28
N GLY A 227 23.45 3.82 10.14
CA GLY A 227 24.90 3.90 10.01
C GLY A 227 25.47 5.16 10.68
N GLU A 228 26.77 5.15 10.97
CA GLU A 228 27.50 6.28 11.60
C GLU A 228 27.36 7.61 10.84
N ASN A 229 27.07 7.55 9.54
CA ASN A 229 26.87 8.72 8.67
C ASN A 229 25.38 9.05 8.40
N THR A 230 24.43 8.47 9.16
CA THR A 230 23.01 8.79 9.02
C THR A 230 22.75 10.24 9.42
N LYS A 231 22.41 11.08 8.43
CA LYS A 231 22.20 12.51 8.62
C LYS A 231 20.73 12.83 8.81
N VAL A 232 20.39 13.45 9.94
CA VAL A 232 19.04 13.94 10.21
C VAL A 232 18.86 15.35 9.67
N ALA A 233 17.80 15.57 8.89
CA ALA A 233 17.39 16.91 8.48
C ALA A 233 16.69 17.60 9.65
N VAL A 234 17.35 18.61 10.24
CA VAL A 234 16.85 19.39 11.40
C VAL A 234 16.62 20.85 11.01
N VAL A 235 15.59 21.47 11.60
CA VAL A 235 15.25 22.90 11.49
C VAL A 235 14.81 23.48 12.85
N SER A 236 14.86 24.80 13.00
CA SER A 236 14.31 25.54 14.14
C SER A 236 12.79 25.69 14.03
N PRO A 237 12.00 25.75 15.14
CA PRO A 237 10.57 26.07 15.09
C PRO A 237 10.26 27.39 14.35
N SER A 238 11.19 28.33 14.45
CA SER A 238 11.13 29.66 13.84
C SER A 238 11.57 29.71 12.37
N ASP A 239 12.00 28.60 11.77
CA ASP A 239 12.40 28.59 10.37
C ASP A 239 11.14 28.64 9.46
N PRO A 240 11.18 29.35 8.32
CA PRO A 240 10.14 29.27 7.31
C PRO A 240 10.02 27.88 6.68
N VAL A 241 8.82 27.49 6.24
CA VAL A 241 8.54 26.20 5.59
C VAL A 241 9.45 25.95 4.37
N TYR A 242 9.80 26.96 3.59
CA TYR A 242 10.70 26.77 2.45
C TYR A 242 12.11 26.30 2.87
N VAL A 243 12.59 26.68 4.06
CA VAL A 243 13.87 26.22 4.61
C VAL A 243 13.78 24.72 4.91
N ALA A 244 12.68 24.25 5.50
CA ALA A 244 12.43 22.83 5.70
C ALA A 244 12.37 22.06 4.38
N ALA A 245 11.64 22.55 3.37
CA ALA A 245 11.60 21.92 2.04
C ALA A 245 13.00 21.83 1.38
N LYS A 246 13.79 22.92 1.49
CA LYS A 246 15.18 22.92 1.02
C LYS A 246 16.03 21.91 1.77
N ARG A 247 15.86 21.77 3.09
CA ARG A 247 16.58 20.80 3.93
C ARG A 247 16.22 19.36 3.59
N MET A 248 14.93 19.06 3.36
CA MET A 248 14.46 17.77 2.85
C MET A 248 15.19 17.40 1.55
N ARG A 249 15.24 18.34 0.60
CA ARG A 249 15.92 18.15 -0.69
C ARG A 249 17.43 17.94 -0.55
N GLU A 250 18.11 18.76 0.25
CA GLU A 250 19.56 18.64 0.53
C GLU A 250 19.92 17.26 1.08
N PHE A 251 19.10 16.74 1.99
CA PHE A 251 19.34 15.47 2.68
C PHE A 251 18.69 14.27 1.96
N ARG A 252 17.93 14.52 0.89
CA ARG A 252 17.16 13.55 0.08
C ARG A 252 16.10 12.76 0.87
N VAL A 253 15.61 13.34 1.97
CA VAL A 253 14.56 12.80 2.86
C VAL A 253 13.21 13.45 2.57
N ASN A 254 12.13 12.89 3.11
CA ASN A 254 10.76 13.42 2.95
C ASN A 254 10.20 14.07 4.23
N SER A 255 11.04 14.26 5.25
CA SER A 255 10.70 14.86 6.54
C SER A 255 11.86 15.65 7.13
N VAL A 256 11.54 16.56 8.06
CA VAL A 256 12.51 17.22 8.94
C VAL A 256 12.05 17.12 10.40
N ILE A 257 13.01 17.06 11.32
CA ILE A 257 12.76 17.11 12.76
C ILE A 257 12.91 18.56 13.23
N ILE A 258 11.94 19.05 13.99
CA ILE A 258 11.95 20.37 14.62
C ILE A 258 12.50 20.20 16.03
N ILE A 259 13.58 20.91 16.35
CA ILE A 259 14.33 20.74 17.61
C ILE A 259 14.53 22.09 18.30
N THR A 260 14.53 22.10 19.62
CA THR A 260 14.94 23.26 20.42
C THR A 260 15.81 22.80 21.59
N GLY A 261 17.03 23.33 21.68
CA GLY A 261 18.08 22.70 22.49
C GLY A 261 18.34 21.29 21.97
N ASN A 262 18.22 20.28 22.84
CA ASN A 262 18.31 18.87 22.47
C ASN A 262 16.94 18.17 22.37
N LYS A 263 15.82 18.87 22.60
CA LYS A 263 14.48 18.26 22.63
C LYS A 263 13.80 18.33 21.26
N VAL A 264 13.32 17.18 20.77
CA VAL A 264 12.39 17.10 19.63
C VAL A 264 11.06 17.75 20.03
N GLN A 265 10.63 18.76 19.26
CA GLN A 265 9.32 19.41 19.42
C GLN A 265 8.31 18.97 18.38
N GLY A 266 8.76 18.58 17.18
CA GLY A 266 7.87 18.29 16.07
C GLY A 266 8.52 17.53 14.92
N ILE A 267 7.69 17.08 13.99
CA ILE A 267 8.08 16.60 12.67
C ILE A 267 7.28 17.35 11.61
N LEU A 268 7.90 17.69 10.48
CA LEU A 268 7.21 18.21 9.30
C LEU A 268 7.58 17.35 8.09
N THR A 269 6.58 16.89 7.33
CA THR A 269 6.77 16.03 6.16
C THR A 269 6.39 16.73 4.86
N SER A 270 6.81 16.18 3.72
CA SER A 270 6.33 16.61 2.38
C SER A 270 4.81 16.59 2.27
N LYS A 271 4.14 15.60 2.90
CA LYS A 271 2.67 15.50 2.99
C LYS A 271 2.08 16.69 3.76
N ASP A 272 2.71 17.13 4.84
CA ASP A 272 2.23 18.30 5.61
C ASP A 272 2.39 19.60 4.82
N ILE A 273 3.49 19.74 4.07
CA ILE A 273 3.70 20.88 3.15
C ILE A 273 2.59 20.91 2.09
N LEU A 274 2.24 19.76 1.49
CA LEU A 274 1.12 19.66 0.56
C LEU A 274 -0.20 20.04 1.23
N MET A 275 -0.55 19.36 2.32
CA MET A 275 -1.88 19.38 2.94
C MET A 275 -2.19 20.67 3.71
N ARG A 276 -1.21 21.21 4.43
CA ARG A 276 -1.36 22.32 5.38
C ARG A 276 -0.86 23.65 4.84
N VAL A 277 0.00 23.64 3.82
CA VAL A 277 0.58 24.86 3.23
C VAL A 277 0.03 25.10 1.82
N VAL A 278 0.39 24.25 0.86
CA VAL A 278 0.06 24.50 -0.56
C VAL A 278 -1.44 24.37 -0.85
N ALA A 279 -2.10 23.31 -0.35
CA ALA A 279 -3.53 23.12 -0.53
C ALA A 279 -4.37 24.18 0.20
N GLN A 280 -3.84 24.81 1.25
CA GLN A 280 -4.49 25.89 2.01
C GLN A 280 -4.18 27.30 1.44
N ASN A 281 -3.40 27.39 0.35
CA ASN A 281 -2.95 28.66 -0.23
C ASN A 281 -2.17 29.55 0.78
N VAL A 282 -1.40 28.91 1.65
CA VAL A 282 -0.57 29.56 2.69
C VAL A 282 0.86 29.76 2.16
N SER A 283 1.48 30.91 2.42
CA SER A 283 2.83 31.22 1.89
C SER A 283 3.93 30.38 2.59
N PRO A 284 4.73 29.58 1.86
CA PRO A 284 5.86 28.85 2.43
C PRO A 284 7.03 29.74 2.89
N GLU A 285 7.08 30.99 2.43
CA GLU A 285 8.13 31.96 2.74
C GLU A 285 7.89 32.69 4.07
N LEU A 286 6.61 32.90 4.42
CA LEU A 286 6.19 33.65 5.61
C LEU A 286 5.69 32.75 6.75
N THR A 287 5.38 31.49 6.45
CA THR A 287 4.86 30.55 7.45
C THR A 287 5.98 29.79 8.12
N LEU A 288 6.02 29.87 9.45
CA LEU A 288 6.99 29.19 10.29
C LEU A 288 6.62 27.71 10.43
N VAL A 289 7.61 26.82 10.53
CA VAL A 289 7.38 25.37 10.63
C VAL A 289 6.58 25.00 11.86
N GLU A 290 6.72 25.70 12.98
CA GLU A 290 5.95 25.45 14.21
C GLU A 290 4.43 25.50 14.02
N LYS A 291 3.95 26.30 13.04
CA LYS A 291 2.52 26.48 12.77
C LYS A 291 1.90 25.34 11.96
N VAL A 292 2.73 24.49 11.35
CA VAL A 292 2.29 23.44 10.42
C VAL A 292 2.92 22.07 10.68
N MET A 293 3.92 21.96 11.55
CA MET A 293 4.46 20.68 12.01
C MET A 293 3.42 19.84 12.75
N THR A 294 3.63 18.53 12.83
CA THR A 294 3.00 17.68 13.83
C THR A 294 3.81 17.79 15.12
N PRO A 295 3.26 18.34 16.22
CA PRO A 295 3.98 18.48 17.48
C PRO A 295 4.10 17.13 18.20
N ASN A 296 5.12 16.99 19.05
CA ASN A 296 5.37 15.82 19.89
C ASN A 296 5.25 14.46 19.14
N PRO A 297 6.01 14.25 18.05
CA PRO A 297 5.95 13.01 17.29
C PRO A 297 6.36 11.83 18.18
N GLU A 298 5.71 10.70 17.97
CA GLU A 298 6.13 9.44 18.56
C GLU A 298 7.56 9.09 18.09
N CYS A 299 8.38 8.60 19.02
CA CYS A 299 9.80 8.37 18.80
C CYS A 299 10.18 6.95 19.24
N ALA A 300 10.97 6.26 18.43
CA ALA A 300 11.57 4.98 18.79
C ALA A 300 12.95 5.16 19.45
N SER A 301 13.49 4.09 20.00
CA SER A 301 14.87 4.00 20.48
C SER A 301 15.75 3.22 19.50
N LEU A 302 17.07 3.34 19.63
CA LEU A 302 18.02 2.49 18.88
C LEU A 302 17.79 0.98 19.09
N GLU A 303 17.21 0.58 20.23
CA GLU A 303 16.96 -0.83 20.60
C GLU A 303 15.60 -1.35 20.10
N THR A 304 14.70 -0.46 19.65
CA THR A 304 13.38 -0.83 19.11
C THR A 304 13.57 -1.77 17.90
N THR A 305 12.83 -2.88 17.82
CA THR A 305 12.99 -3.82 16.71
C THR A 305 12.43 -3.23 15.41
N ILE A 306 12.93 -3.70 14.28
CA ILE A 306 12.43 -3.28 12.96
C ILE A 306 10.95 -3.66 12.76
N LEU A 307 10.48 -4.74 13.40
CA LEU A 307 9.06 -5.08 13.38
C LEU A 307 8.24 -4.13 14.27
N ASP A 308 8.67 -3.88 15.52
CA ASP A 308 7.97 -2.95 16.42
C ASP A 308 7.87 -1.55 15.80
N ALA A 309 8.93 -1.10 15.11
CA ALA A 309 8.93 0.16 14.37
C ALA A 309 7.86 0.19 13.25
N LEU A 310 7.65 -0.92 12.54
CA LEU A 310 6.58 -1.03 11.55
C LEU A 310 5.19 -1.09 12.19
N HIS A 311 5.02 -1.70 13.37
CA HIS A 311 3.77 -1.66 14.14
C HIS A 311 3.45 -0.23 14.60
N ILE A 312 4.42 0.47 15.23
CA ILE A 312 4.30 1.88 15.64
C ILE A 312 3.85 2.77 14.47
N MET A 313 4.45 2.59 13.29
CA MET A 313 4.08 3.31 12.06
C MET A 313 2.70 2.91 11.50
N HIS A 314 2.24 1.69 11.74
CA HIS A 314 0.92 1.22 11.35
C HIS A 314 -0.18 1.77 12.26
N GLU A 315 -0.06 1.56 13.57
CA GLU A 315 -1.02 2.00 14.58
C GLU A 315 -1.12 3.53 14.63
N GLY A 316 0.02 4.22 14.63
CA GLY A 316 0.10 5.69 14.59
C GLY A 316 -0.26 6.31 13.25
N LYS A 317 -0.49 5.51 12.19
CA LYS A 317 -0.83 5.94 10.83
C LYS A 317 0.16 6.94 10.21
N PHE A 318 1.45 6.84 10.55
CA PHE A 318 2.52 7.71 10.06
C PHE A 318 3.65 6.92 9.39
N LEU A 319 4.36 7.57 8.46
CA LEU A 319 5.36 6.93 7.59
C LEU A 319 6.81 7.37 7.86
N HIS A 320 7.02 8.12 8.94
CA HIS A 320 8.34 8.59 9.38
C HIS A 320 8.45 8.43 10.90
N LEU A 321 9.52 7.82 11.36
CA LEU A 321 9.78 7.50 12.76
C LEU A 321 11.11 8.15 13.19
N PRO A 322 11.08 9.22 13.99
CA PRO A 322 12.23 9.71 14.72
C PRO A 322 12.79 8.61 15.64
N VAL A 323 14.12 8.50 15.69
CA VAL A 323 14.82 7.53 16.54
C VAL A 323 15.78 8.27 17.45
N LEU A 324 15.63 8.09 18.76
CA LEU A 324 16.45 8.71 19.78
C LEU A 324 17.56 7.77 20.25
N ASP A 325 18.71 8.35 20.60
CA ASP A 325 19.78 7.66 21.33
C ASP A 325 19.47 7.54 22.84
N ARG A 326 20.44 6.99 23.58
CA ARG A 326 20.32 6.77 25.03
C ARG A 326 20.36 8.06 25.85
N ASP A 327 20.85 9.16 25.27
CA ASP A 327 20.89 10.49 25.89
C ASP A 327 19.64 11.33 25.52
N GLY A 328 18.70 10.74 24.78
CA GLY A 328 17.46 11.38 24.34
C GLY A 328 17.64 12.34 23.16
N CYS A 329 18.81 12.33 22.50
CA CYS A 329 19.11 13.15 21.33
C CYS A 329 18.69 12.43 20.04
N ILE A 330 18.47 13.18 18.96
CA ILE A 330 18.03 12.61 17.68
C ILE A 330 19.19 11.84 17.01
N ALA A 331 19.05 10.53 16.85
CA ALA A 331 20.01 9.68 16.17
C ALA A 331 19.66 9.52 14.68
N ALA A 332 18.38 9.31 14.37
CA ALA A 332 17.89 9.16 13.00
C ALA A 332 16.45 9.67 12.84
N CYS A 333 16.02 9.82 11.59
CA CYS A 333 14.60 9.81 11.23
C CYS A 333 14.47 8.85 10.05
N LEU A 334 13.72 7.77 10.22
CA LEU A 334 13.60 6.69 9.25
C LEU A 334 12.21 6.71 8.62
N ASP A 335 12.14 6.57 7.30
CA ASP A 335 10.87 6.37 6.60
C ASP A 335 10.52 4.88 6.44
N VAL A 336 9.24 4.62 6.16
CA VAL A 336 8.72 3.25 6.01
C VAL A 336 9.45 2.46 4.92
N LEU A 337 9.90 3.10 3.83
CA LEU A 337 10.65 2.43 2.77
C LEU A 337 12.04 2.02 3.23
N GLN A 338 12.71 2.84 4.05
CA GLN A 338 14.01 2.48 4.63
C GLN A 338 13.90 1.27 5.56
N ILE A 339 12.89 1.25 6.43
CA ILE A 339 12.67 0.16 7.39
C ILE A 339 12.25 -1.13 6.65
N THR A 340 11.35 -1.04 5.68
CA THR A 340 10.98 -2.18 4.81
C THR A 340 12.16 -2.70 3.98
N HIS A 341 12.94 -1.81 3.35
CA HIS A 341 14.10 -2.21 2.57
C HIS A 341 15.13 -2.92 3.45
N ALA A 342 15.35 -2.45 4.68
CA ALA A 342 16.22 -3.15 5.59
C ALA A 342 15.68 -4.52 6.02
N ALA A 343 14.39 -4.60 6.35
CA ALA A 343 13.71 -5.86 6.68
C ALA A 343 13.89 -6.92 5.56
N VAL A 344 13.92 -6.50 4.30
CA VAL A 344 14.21 -7.37 3.15
C VAL A 344 15.71 -7.63 2.99
N SER A 345 16.56 -6.61 2.95
CA SER A 345 17.99 -6.78 2.65
C SER A 345 18.80 -7.49 3.75
N MET A 346 18.34 -7.52 5.00
CA MET A 346 18.93 -8.37 6.04
C MET A 346 18.73 -9.87 5.77
N VAL A 347 17.74 -10.22 4.95
CA VAL A 347 17.53 -11.58 4.43
C VAL A 347 18.38 -11.85 3.19
N GLU A 348 18.68 -10.82 2.39
CA GLU A 348 19.51 -10.96 1.17
C GLU A 348 21.02 -11.02 1.45
N SER A 349 21.52 -10.35 2.49
CA SER A 349 22.95 -10.00 2.62
C SER A 349 23.89 -11.07 3.20
N SER A 350 23.46 -12.33 3.37
CA SER A 350 24.25 -13.39 4.03
C SER A 350 24.55 -14.56 3.09
N SER A 351 25.66 -14.55 2.36
CA SER A 351 26.03 -15.65 1.44
C SER A 351 26.10 -17.03 2.12
N GLY A 352 25.20 -17.95 1.75
CA GLY A 352 25.17 -19.34 2.24
C GLY A 352 23.84 -20.05 1.97
N THR A 353 23.83 -21.39 2.04
CA THR A 353 22.63 -22.22 1.75
C THR A 353 21.44 -21.98 2.68
N VAL A 354 21.70 -21.48 3.89
CA VAL A 354 20.66 -21.03 4.85
C VAL A 354 19.93 -19.78 4.34
N ASN A 355 20.54 -19.02 3.42
CA ASN A 355 20.04 -17.74 2.94
C ASN A 355 19.07 -17.88 1.78
N ASP A 356 19.30 -18.82 0.85
CA ASP A 356 18.30 -19.18 -0.16
C ASP A 356 17.03 -19.70 0.53
N MET A 357 17.20 -20.43 1.63
CA MET A 357 16.11 -20.88 2.50
C MET A 357 15.40 -19.72 3.21
N ALA A 358 16.16 -18.72 3.72
CA ALA A 358 15.61 -17.54 4.38
C ALA A 358 14.91 -16.58 3.41
N ASN A 359 15.45 -16.37 2.21
CA ASN A 359 14.79 -15.63 1.13
C ASN A 359 13.53 -16.37 0.67
N THR A 360 13.61 -17.68 0.43
CA THR A 360 12.43 -18.51 0.12
C THR A 360 11.42 -18.49 1.26
N MET A 361 11.85 -18.41 2.53
CA MET A 361 10.96 -18.36 3.69
C MET A 361 10.36 -16.97 3.91
N MET A 362 11.10 -15.88 3.68
CA MET A 362 10.57 -14.52 3.74
C MET A 362 9.63 -14.28 2.55
N GLN A 363 9.99 -14.76 1.35
CA GLN A 363 9.11 -14.83 0.20
C GLN A 363 7.88 -15.67 0.50
N LYS A 364 8.00 -16.86 1.09
CA LYS A 364 6.86 -17.66 1.56
C LYS A 364 6.11 -17.03 2.73
N PHE A 365 6.71 -16.18 3.53
CA PHE A 365 6.07 -15.43 4.60
C PHE A 365 5.21 -14.31 4.00
N TRP A 366 5.76 -13.56 3.03
CA TRP A 366 4.99 -12.65 2.19
C TRP A 366 3.91 -13.43 1.44
N ASP A 367 4.20 -14.55 0.79
CA ASP A 367 3.22 -15.35 0.05
C ASP A 367 2.18 -15.99 0.98
N SER A 368 2.50 -16.37 2.22
CA SER A 368 1.53 -16.96 3.16
C SER A 368 0.68 -15.89 3.83
N ALA A 369 1.31 -14.81 4.30
CA ALA A 369 0.61 -13.61 4.73
C ALA A 369 -0.30 -13.13 3.59
N LEU A 370 0.17 -13.09 2.35
CA LEU A 370 -0.60 -12.65 1.19
C LEU A 370 -1.56 -13.72 0.63
N ALA A 371 -1.37 -15.02 0.84
CA ALA A 371 -2.27 -16.07 0.31
C ALA A 371 -3.54 -16.27 1.15
N LEU A 372 -3.53 -15.85 2.43
CA LEU A 372 -4.76 -15.76 3.21
C LEU A 372 -5.75 -14.82 2.50
N GLU A 373 -7.05 -15.14 2.54
CA GLU A 373 -8.06 -14.27 1.95
C GLU A 373 -8.05 -12.89 2.64
N PRO A 374 -8.32 -11.79 1.92
CA PRO A 374 -8.45 -10.49 2.56
C PRO A 374 -9.56 -10.54 3.62
N PRO A 375 -9.33 -10.01 4.83
CA PRO A 375 -10.42 -9.79 5.76
C PRO A 375 -11.41 -8.78 5.16
N ASP A 376 -12.69 -8.93 5.48
CA ASP A 376 -13.73 -7.98 5.10
C ASP A 376 -13.37 -6.55 5.54
N ASP A 377 -13.84 -5.58 4.75
CA ASP A 377 -13.31 -4.21 4.67
C ASP A 377 -13.05 -3.52 6.02
N CYS A 378 -11.81 -3.07 6.20
CA CYS A 378 -11.46 -2.07 7.21
C CYS A 378 -10.78 -0.87 6.52
N ASP A 379 -11.53 0.20 6.27
CA ASP A 379 -11.06 1.42 5.60
C ASP A 379 -10.19 2.29 6.53
N THR A 380 -8.93 1.87 6.69
CA THR A 380 -7.85 2.68 7.25
C THR A 380 -7.47 3.81 6.29
N GLN A 381 -8.34 4.82 6.21
CA GLN A 381 -7.96 6.12 5.67
C GLN A 381 -6.97 6.79 6.63
N SER A 382 -5.92 7.41 6.07
CA SER A 382 -4.96 8.21 6.83
C SER A 382 -5.62 9.52 7.21
N GLU A 383 -6.25 9.52 8.38
CA GLU A 383 -6.89 10.70 8.95
C GLU A 383 -5.89 11.65 9.61
N LEU A 384 -6.38 12.85 9.91
CA LEU A 384 -5.62 13.95 10.47
C LEU A 384 -5.07 13.59 11.85
N SER A 385 -3.81 13.94 12.14
CA SER A 385 -3.34 14.07 13.53
C SER A 385 -4.08 15.25 14.17
N THR A 386 -5.21 14.95 14.81
CA THR A 386 -6.09 15.96 15.42
C THR A 386 -5.34 16.72 16.50
N VAL A 387 -5.21 18.04 16.35
CA VAL A 387 -4.62 18.90 17.38
C VAL A 387 -5.59 18.96 18.56
N MET A 388 -5.27 18.20 19.61
CA MET A 388 -5.91 18.36 20.92
C MET A 388 -5.46 19.68 21.54
N ALA A 389 -6.29 20.71 21.42
CA ALA A 389 -6.12 21.95 22.16
C ALA A 389 -6.60 21.77 23.61
N SER A 390 -5.71 21.94 24.58
CA SER A 390 -6.06 22.04 26.00
C SER A 390 -6.54 23.46 26.35
N ASP A 391 -7.54 23.56 27.22
CA ASP A 391 -8.33 24.77 27.54
C ASP A 391 -7.57 26.07 27.89
N GLY A 392 -8.22 27.21 27.62
CA GLY A 392 -7.78 28.54 28.07
C GLY A 392 -8.55 29.76 27.53
N ALA A 393 -9.81 29.92 27.93
CA ALA A 393 -10.66 31.14 27.98
C ALA A 393 -10.57 32.27 26.90
N ASP A 394 -11.76 32.63 26.39
CA ASP A 394 -12.20 33.93 25.84
C ASP A 394 -11.47 34.60 24.64
N GLY A 395 -12.10 34.50 23.46
CA GLY A 395 -11.74 35.28 22.27
C GLY A 395 -12.73 35.12 21.11
N LYS A 396 -13.80 35.94 21.07
CA LYS A 396 -14.86 35.91 20.06
C LYS A 396 -14.34 35.99 18.60
N PHE A 397 -14.47 34.91 17.84
CA PHE A 397 -14.59 34.92 16.38
C PHE A 397 -15.69 33.96 15.93
N SER A 398 -16.86 34.50 15.61
CA SER A 398 -18.00 33.72 15.10
C SER A 398 -17.82 33.40 13.62
N TYR A 399 -17.65 32.12 13.29
CA TYR A 399 -17.99 31.59 11.97
C TYR A 399 -19.46 31.14 11.96
N PRO A 400 -20.21 31.35 10.86
CA PRO A 400 -21.51 30.72 10.68
C PRO A 400 -21.30 29.21 10.49
N SER A 401 -21.77 28.41 11.44
CA SER A 401 -21.75 26.96 11.37
C SER A 401 -22.72 26.46 10.28
N LEU A 402 -22.17 26.17 9.10
CA LEU A 402 -22.78 25.25 8.14
C LEU A 402 -22.83 23.87 8.79
N GLY A 403 -23.96 23.55 9.41
CA GLY A 403 -24.18 22.28 10.09
C GLY A 403 -24.15 21.11 9.12
N LEU A 404 -23.01 20.42 9.06
CA LEU A 404 -22.98 19.01 8.68
C LEU A 404 -23.41 18.21 9.92
N GLY A 405 -24.72 18.02 10.07
CA GLY A 405 -25.25 17.00 10.98
C GLY A 405 -24.96 15.61 10.41
N ASP A 406 -24.76 14.62 11.30
CA ASP A 406 -24.38 13.25 10.95
C ASP A 406 -25.44 12.57 10.05
N SER A 407 -25.28 12.72 8.74
CA SER A 407 -26.19 12.17 7.74
C SER A 407 -25.82 10.71 7.41
N PHE A 408 -26.46 9.77 8.09
CA PHE A 408 -26.26 8.34 7.84
C PHE A 408 -26.92 7.90 6.51
N ALA A 409 -26.23 7.04 5.77
CA ALA A 409 -26.75 6.41 4.56
C ALA A 409 -27.37 5.04 4.90
N PHE A 410 -28.70 4.92 4.75
CA PHE A 410 -29.43 3.68 4.99
C PHE A 410 -29.70 2.95 3.68
N LYS A 411 -29.49 1.63 3.69
CA LYS A 411 -29.82 0.73 2.58
C LYS A 411 -30.97 -0.18 3.02
N PHE A 412 -32.07 -0.16 2.27
CA PHE A 412 -33.23 -1.02 2.50
C PHE A 412 -33.68 -1.67 1.18
N GLU A 413 -34.43 -2.75 1.27
CA GLU A 413 -34.99 -3.46 0.14
C GLU A 413 -36.52 -3.42 0.26
N ASP A 414 -37.21 -3.12 -0.84
CA ASP A 414 -38.67 -3.12 -0.86
C ASP A 414 -39.24 -4.54 -1.08
N LEU A 415 -40.56 -4.69 -0.89
CA LEU A 415 -41.27 -5.97 -1.08
C LEU A 415 -41.23 -6.51 -2.52
N ARG A 416 -40.61 -5.79 -3.46
CA ARG A 416 -40.40 -6.20 -4.86
C ARG A 416 -38.94 -6.58 -5.14
N GLY A 417 -38.09 -6.66 -4.10
CA GLY A 417 -36.68 -6.98 -4.19
C GLY A 417 -35.81 -5.84 -4.73
N GLN A 418 -36.33 -4.61 -4.76
CA GLN A 418 -35.56 -3.46 -5.25
C GLN A 418 -34.87 -2.75 -4.08
N VAL A 419 -33.55 -2.58 -4.22
CA VAL A 419 -32.71 -1.98 -3.19
C VAL A 419 -32.63 -0.46 -3.37
N HIS A 420 -32.93 0.27 -2.30
CA HIS A 420 -32.92 1.73 -2.24
C HIS A 420 -31.87 2.25 -1.26
N ARG A 421 -31.42 3.49 -1.47
CA ARG A 421 -30.58 4.24 -0.53
C ARG A 421 -31.24 5.56 -0.16
N ILE A 422 -31.20 5.90 1.13
CA ILE A 422 -31.67 7.18 1.66
C ILE A 422 -30.61 7.73 2.63
N ASN A 423 -30.26 9.00 2.46
CA ASN A 423 -29.38 9.72 3.39
C ASN A 423 -30.26 10.51 4.36
N CYS A 424 -30.08 10.30 5.65
CA CYS A 424 -30.92 10.88 6.69
C CYS A 424 -30.08 11.19 7.93
N GLY A 425 -30.08 12.46 8.35
CA GLY A 425 -29.39 12.94 9.54
C GLY A 425 -30.32 13.14 10.73
N MET A 426 -31.21 12.19 10.98
CA MET A 426 -32.19 12.25 12.06
C MET A 426 -31.90 11.15 13.08
N GLU A 427 -31.96 11.50 14.36
CA GLU A 427 -31.60 10.63 15.48
C GLU A 427 -32.72 9.65 15.87
N ASN A 428 -33.93 9.81 15.31
CA ASN A 428 -35.11 9.01 15.62
C ASN A 428 -35.47 8.01 14.50
N LEU A 429 -35.77 6.77 14.89
CA LEU A 429 -36.15 5.67 14.00
C LEU A 429 -37.51 5.91 13.32
N ASP A 430 -38.49 6.48 14.02
CA ASP A 430 -39.85 6.68 13.49
C ASP A 430 -39.88 7.69 12.32
N GLU A 431 -39.00 8.69 12.37
CA GLU A 431 -38.86 9.69 11.31
C GLU A 431 -38.14 9.11 10.08
N LEU A 432 -37.18 8.20 10.28
CA LEU A 432 -36.55 7.43 9.21
C LEU A 432 -37.58 6.50 8.52
N VAL A 433 -38.38 5.77 9.29
CA VAL A 433 -39.45 4.91 8.76
C VAL A 433 -40.46 5.75 7.97
N SER A 434 -40.87 6.91 8.50
CA SER A 434 -41.75 7.86 7.79
C SER A 434 -41.16 8.36 6.47
N ALA A 435 -39.85 8.67 6.43
CA ALA A 435 -39.15 9.09 5.23
C ALA A 435 -39.03 7.96 4.18
N ILE A 436 -38.87 6.71 4.63
CA ILE A 436 -38.86 5.52 3.78
C ILE A 436 -40.26 5.27 3.20
N MET A 437 -41.31 5.23 4.01
CA MET A 437 -42.70 5.03 3.57
C MET A 437 -43.13 6.07 2.51
N LYS A 438 -42.80 7.34 2.74
CA LYS A 438 -43.05 8.43 1.79
C LYS A 438 -42.34 8.25 0.44
N ARG A 439 -41.22 7.52 0.41
CA ARG A 439 -40.43 7.25 -0.80
C ARG A 439 -40.91 6.01 -1.56
N ILE A 440 -41.38 4.97 -0.86
CA ILE A 440 -41.94 3.75 -1.48
C ILE A 440 -43.40 3.97 -1.94
N ARG A 441 -44.11 4.98 -1.40
CA ARG A 441 -45.55 5.25 -1.62
C ARG A 441 -46.47 4.12 -1.15
N VAL A 442 -46.11 3.46 -0.06
CA VAL A 442 -47.02 2.55 0.66
C VAL A 442 -47.93 3.40 1.54
N ALA A 443 -49.24 3.14 1.49
CA ALA A 443 -50.27 3.94 2.16
C ALA A 443 -50.98 3.20 3.31
N ASP A 444 -50.56 1.96 3.60
CA ASP A 444 -51.11 1.12 4.67
C ASP A 444 -50.10 0.93 5.81
N ASP A 445 -50.61 1.00 7.04
CA ASP A 445 -49.86 1.15 8.29
C ASP A 445 -49.32 -0.18 8.88
N HIS A 446 -49.24 -1.22 8.03
CA HIS A 446 -48.98 -2.60 8.45
C HIS A 446 -47.77 -3.28 7.78
N ASP A 447 -47.27 -2.78 6.65
CA ASP A 447 -46.07 -3.31 5.98
C ASP A 447 -44.82 -2.50 6.35
N HIS A 448 -44.07 -2.98 7.35
CA HIS A 448 -42.82 -2.36 7.80
C HIS A 448 -41.62 -2.85 6.96
N PRO A 449 -40.85 -1.97 6.30
CA PRO A 449 -39.71 -2.38 5.46
C PRO A 449 -38.53 -2.87 6.30
N HIS A 450 -37.90 -3.98 5.88
CA HIS A 450 -36.70 -4.49 6.54
C HIS A 450 -35.47 -3.62 6.22
N ILE A 451 -34.90 -3.00 7.25
CA ILE A 451 -33.62 -2.26 7.18
C ILE A 451 -32.48 -3.29 7.20
N LEU A 452 -31.73 -3.36 6.10
CA LEU A 452 -30.71 -4.41 5.91
C LEU A 452 -29.36 -4.10 6.57
N CYS A 453 -28.97 -2.82 6.67
CA CYS A 453 -27.75 -2.41 7.37
C CYS A 453 -27.72 -0.90 7.64
N LYS A 454 -27.10 -0.50 8.77
CA LYS A 454 -26.66 0.88 9.03
C LYS A 454 -25.20 1.01 8.59
N THR A 455 -24.92 1.83 7.60
CA THR A 455 -23.54 2.10 7.16
C THR A 455 -23.09 3.47 7.71
N LEU A 456 -22.03 3.46 8.52
CA LEU A 456 -21.32 4.70 8.91
C LEU A 456 -20.68 5.28 7.65
N SER A 457 -20.74 6.61 7.48
CA SER A 457 -20.30 7.35 6.28
C SER A 457 -19.18 8.31 6.64
#